data_AF-A0A946KTC8-F1
#
_entry.id   AF-A0A946KTC8-F1
#
_cell.length_a   1.000
_cell.length_b   1.000
_cell.length_c   1.000
_cell.angle_alpha   90.00
_cell.angle_beta   90.00
_cell.angle_gamma   90.00
#
_symmetry.space_group_name_H-M   'P 1'
#
loop_
_entity.id
_entity.type
_entity.pdbx_description
1 polymer ?
#
loop_
_entity_poly.entity_id
_entity_poly.type
_entity_poly.pdbx_seq_one_letter_code
_entity_poly.pdbx_strand_id
1 'polypeptide(L)'
;MIDLDAATVLLQWATGGLFFLWVTGRRREVGIGYGWTMRITFGVMTAGAVAVGVLFESQPVRDLFGALMLAATVAAMAVSVVRRKAGVAGQRGTEERRSARVAAMTGIDKDEQTFSDGPEFPAHLDLLAPLLGVVALVAGGINAGDPAWLSVARVLIGALFLGAISDAMLLGHWYLVQPGLARGPLIELVWWSG
;
A
#
# COMPACT_ATOMS: atom_id res chain seq x y z
N MET A 1 9.06 11.01 -29.67
CA MET A 1 8.38 11.69 -28.54
C MET A 1 7.90 10.57 -27.63
N ILE A 2 7.97 10.74 -26.30
CA ILE A 2 7.51 9.70 -25.36
C ILE A 2 6.02 9.97 -25.09
N ASP A 3 5.16 9.04 -25.47
CA ASP A 3 3.71 9.12 -25.27
C ASP A 3 3.32 8.19 -24.13
N LEU A 4 3.04 8.80 -22.97
CA LEU A 4 2.60 8.08 -21.77
C LEU A 4 1.08 7.96 -21.80
N ASP A 5 0.61 6.72 -21.95
CA ASP A 5 -0.81 6.42 -21.91
C ASP A 5 -1.40 6.51 -20.50
N ALA A 6 -2.71 6.79 -20.44
CA ALA A 6 -3.41 6.98 -19.17
C ALA A 6 -3.39 5.71 -18.30
N ALA A 7 -3.42 4.53 -18.90
CA ALA A 7 -3.36 3.26 -18.18
C ALA A 7 -2.04 3.10 -17.42
N THR A 8 -0.92 3.42 -18.07
CA THR A 8 0.44 3.33 -17.49
C THR A 8 0.61 4.36 -16.38
N VAL A 9 0.07 5.57 -16.52
CA VAL A 9 0.11 6.58 -15.45
C VAL A 9 -0.66 6.13 -14.20
N LEU A 10 -1.87 5.58 -14.36
CA LEU A 10 -2.65 5.04 -13.25
C LEU A 10 -1.94 3.84 -12.60
N LEU A 11 -1.40 2.93 -13.42
CA LEU A 11 -0.69 1.76 -12.93
C LEU A 11 0.61 2.14 -12.20
N GLN A 12 1.30 3.18 -12.68
CA GLN A 12 2.51 3.72 -12.09
C GLN A 12 2.25 4.20 -10.66
N TRP A 13 1.23 5.03 -10.50
CA TRP A 13 0.87 5.55 -9.20
C TRP A 13 0.38 4.43 -8.27
N ALA A 14 -0.36 3.45 -8.77
CA ALA A 14 -0.86 2.33 -7.97
C ALA A 14 0.27 1.41 -7.50
N THR A 15 1.24 1.14 -8.38
CA THR A 15 2.42 0.31 -8.08
C THR A 15 3.25 0.97 -6.98
N GLY A 16 3.50 2.27 -7.09
CA GLY A 16 4.18 3.05 -6.07
C GLY A 16 3.46 3.02 -4.72
N GLY A 17 2.16 3.30 -4.72
CA GLY A 17 1.35 3.32 -3.50
C GLY A 17 1.32 1.97 -2.78
N LEU A 18 1.17 0.87 -3.52
CA LEU A 18 1.17 -0.48 -2.94
C LEU A 18 2.56 -0.93 -2.47
N PHE A 19 3.64 -0.48 -3.14
CA PHE A 19 5.00 -0.71 -2.66
C PHE A 19 5.24 -0.02 -1.31
N PHE A 20 4.87 1.25 -1.19
CA PHE A 20 5.05 1.99 0.06
C PHE A 20 4.14 1.51 1.19
N LEU A 21 2.93 1.02 0.88
CA LEU A 21 2.11 0.29 1.84
C LEU A 21 2.87 -0.89 2.46
N TRP A 22 3.59 -1.67 1.64
CA TRP A 22 4.43 -2.75 2.17
C TRP A 22 5.56 -2.20 3.04
N VAL A 23 6.26 -1.15 2.60
CA VAL A 23 7.35 -0.51 3.36
C VAL A 23 6.88 -0.08 4.76
N THR A 24 5.76 0.63 4.85
CA THR A 24 5.24 1.13 6.14
C THR A 24 4.50 0.07 6.94
N GLY A 25 3.86 -0.89 6.27
CA GLY A 25 3.07 -1.96 6.89
C GLY A 25 3.86 -3.19 7.34
N ARG A 26 5.08 -3.43 6.82
CA ARG A 26 5.84 -4.68 7.07
C ARG A 26 6.21 -4.92 8.51
N ARG A 27 6.44 -3.85 9.28
CA ARG A 27 6.79 -3.94 10.71
C ARG A 27 5.58 -4.21 11.63
N ARG A 28 4.36 -4.19 11.08
CA ARG A 28 3.12 -4.41 11.85
C ARG A 28 2.97 -3.39 12.99
N GLU A 29 3.32 -2.12 12.71
CA GLU A 29 3.22 -1.00 13.65
C GLU A 29 2.03 -0.07 13.33
N VAL A 30 1.53 -0.13 12.10
CA VAL A 30 0.38 0.67 11.62
C VAL A 30 -0.90 -0.16 11.65
N GLY A 31 -2.02 0.45 12.05
CA GLY A 31 -3.29 -0.25 12.21
C GLY A 31 -3.85 -0.84 10.92
N ILE A 32 -4.74 -1.84 11.04
CA ILE A 32 -5.37 -2.54 9.91
C ILE A 32 -6.10 -1.58 8.97
N GLY A 33 -6.78 -0.56 9.53
CA GLY A 33 -7.55 0.42 8.76
C GLY A 33 -6.69 1.19 7.75
N TYR A 34 -5.45 1.53 8.09
CA TYR A 34 -4.51 2.17 7.15
C TYR A 34 -4.28 1.29 5.93
N GLY A 35 -3.94 0.02 6.19
CA GLY A 35 -3.69 -0.93 5.13
C GLY A 35 -4.93 -1.18 4.26
N TRP A 36 -6.14 -1.13 4.84
CA TRP A 36 -7.36 -1.22 4.04
C TRP A 36 -7.55 -0.01 3.14
N THR A 37 -7.40 1.21 3.68
CA THR A 37 -7.49 2.44 2.89
C THR A 37 -6.52 2.42 1.71
N MET A 38 -5.25 2.10 1.95
CA MET A 38 -4.23 2.00 0.90
C MET A 38 -4.59 0.97 -0.17
N ARG A 39 -4.98 -0.26 0.23
CA ARG A 39 -5.34 -1.32 -0.71
C ARG A 39 -6.60 -1.00 -1.51
N ILE A 40 -7.61 -0.37 -0.91
CA ILE A 40 -8.83 0.03 -1.63
C ILE A 40 -8.50 1.11 -2.65
N THR A 41 -7.85 2.19 -2.23
CA THR A 41 -7.53 3.33 -3.10
C THR A 41 -6.68 2.89 -4.28
N PHE A 42 -5.56 2.22 -4.03
CA PHE A 42 -4.67 1.78 -5.10
C PHE A 42 -5.20 0.56 -5.86
N GLY A 43 -6.04 -0.27 -5.24
CA GLY A 43 -6.76 -1.36 -5.91
C GLY A 43 -7.78 -0.83 -6.92
N VAL A 44 -8.58 0.19 -6.55
CA VAL A 44 -9.51 0.87 -7.47
C VAL A 44 -8.74 1.53 -8.61
N MET A 45 -7.61 2.18 -8.31
CA MET A 45 -6.80 2.81 -9.34
C MET A 45 -6.16 1.78 -10.29
N THR A 46 -5.74 0.61 -9.77
CA THR A 46 -5.27 -0.53 -10.58
C THR A 46 -6.39 -1.07 -11.46
N ALA A 47 -7.61 -1.21 -10.93
CA ALA A 47 -8.77 -1.63 -11.71
C ALA A 47 -9.10 -0.63 -12.83
N GLY A 48 -9.01 0.67 -12.54
CA GLY A 48 -9.13 1.73 -13.54
C GLY A 48 -8.05 1.63 -14.62
N ALA A 49 -6.79 1.39 -14.24
CA ALA A 49 -5.69 1.21 -15.18
C ALA A 49 -5.93 0.02 -16.12
N VAL A 50 -6.35 -1.13 -15.59
CA VAL A 50 -6.67 -2.33 -16.38
C VAL A 50 -7.85 -2.06 -17.31
N ALA A 51 -8.91 -1.40 -16.82
CA ALA A 51 -10.07 -1.07 -17.64
C ALA A 51 -9.71 -0.13 -18.80
N VAL A 52 -8.95 0.93 -18.53
CA VAL A 52 -8.47 1.86 -19.57
C VAL A 52 -7.57 1.16 -20.57
N GLY A 53 -6.66 0.30 -20.09
CA GLY A 53 -5.76 -0.46 -20.93
C GLY A 53 -6.50 -1.37 -21.90
N VAL A 54 -7.46 -2.16 -21.41
CA VAL A 54 -8.24 -3.08 -22.24
C VAL A 54 -9.16 -2.34 -23.22
N LEU A 55 -9.72 -1.18 -22.83
CA LEU A 55 -10.73 -0.49 -23.63
C LEU A 55 -10.16 0.44 -24.72
N PHE A 56 -8.99 1.05 -24.49
CA PHE A 56 -8.49 2.11 -25.36
C PHE A 56 -7.11 1.84 -25.92
N GLU A 57 -6.17 1.34 -25.11
CA GLU A 57 -4.74 1.33 -25.45
C GLU A 57 -4.09 0.00 -25.05
N SER A 58 -4.63 -1.11 -25.58
CA SER A 58 -4.25 -2.44 -25.10
C SER A 58 -2.79 -2.76 -25.40
N GLN A 59 -2.10 -3.20 -24.36
CA GLN A 59 -0.72 -3.65 -24.40
C GLN A 59 -0.67 -4.98 -23.64
N PRO A 60 -0.51 -6.12 -24.31
CA PRO A 60 -0.78 -7.44 -23.72
C PRO A 60 0.01 -7.74 -22.44
N VAL A 61 1.28 -7.32 -22.37
CA VAL A 61 2.13 -7.58 -21.21
C VAL A 61 1.73 -6.66 -20.06
N ARG A 62 1.55 -5.35 -20.31
CA ARG A 62 1.09 -4.40 -19.28
C ARG A 62 -0.28 -4.81 -18.73
N ASP A 63 -1.21 -5.19 -19.60
CA ASP A 63 -2.58 -5.52 -19.22
C ASP A 63 -2.64 -6.82 -18.41
N LEU A 64 -1.89 -7.85 -18.83
CA LEU A 64 -1.79 -9.11 -18.09
C LEU A 64 -1.21 -8.89 -16.69
N PHE A 65 -0.07 -8.21 -16.59
CA PHE A 65 0.58 -7.99 -15.30
C PHE A 65 -0.19 -6.98 -14.42
N GLY A 66 -0.89 -6.01 -15.02
CA GLY A 66 -1.82 -5.14 -14.32
C GLY A 66 -3.02 -5.90 -13.73
N ALA A 67 -3.59 -6.85 -14.48
CA ALA A 67 -4.65 -7.73 -13.99
C ALA A 67 -4.16 -8.67 -12.87
N LEU A 68 -2.95 -9.23 -12.99
CA LEU A 68 -2.33 -10.04 -11.94
C LEU A 68 -2.05 -9.22 -10.67
N MET A 69 -1.55 -8.00 -10.82
CA MET A 69 -1.37 -7.05 -9.71
C MET A 69 -2.69 -6.78 -9.00
N LEU A 70 -3.76 -6.49 -9.75
CA LEU A 70 -5.10 -6.29 -9.19
C LEU A 70 -5.57 -7.53 -8.42
N ALA A 71 -5.42 -8.73 -9.00
CA ALA A 71 -5.78 -9.98 -8.35
C ALA A 71 -4.99 -10.19 -7.04
N ALA A 72 -3.69 -9.89 -7.03
CA ALA A 72 -2.86 -9.96 -5.84
C ALA A 72 -3.32 -8.95 -4.76
N THR A 73 -3.67 -7.72 -5.13
CA THR A 73 -4.21 -6.71 -4.19
C THR A 73 -5.54 -7.16 -3.59
N VAL A 74 -6.45 -7.71 -4.41
CA VAL A 74 -7.74 -8.25 -3.94
C VAL A 74 -7.54 -9.45 -3.02
N ALA A 75 -6.63 -10.35 -3.35
CA ALA A 75 -6.29 -11.50 -2.50
C ALA A 75 -5.71 -11.04 -1.15
N ALA A 76 -4.77 -10.09 -1.15
CA ALA A 76 -4.22 -9.50 0.06
C ALA A 76 -5.32 -8.83 0.91
N MET A 77 -6.24 -8.09 0.28
CA MET A 77 -7.40 -7.52 0.98
C MET A 77 -8.28 -8.60 1.61
N ALA A 78 -8.62 -9.65 0.87
CA ALA A 78 -9.46 -10.74 1.37
C ALA A 78 -8.82 -11.43 2.58
N VAL A 79 -7.52 -11.74 2.51
CA VAL A 79 -6.78 -12.32 3.65
C VAL A 79 -6.77 -11.37 4.85
N SER A 80 -6.59 -10.06 4.62
CA SER A 80 -6.64 -9.05 5.67
C SER A 80 -8.01 -8.99 6.35
N VAL A 81 -9.10 -9.08 5.58
CA VAL A 81 -10.47 -9.11 6.10
C VAL A 81 -10.75 -10.38 6.90
N VAL A 82 -10.33 -11.55 6.40
CA VAL A 82 -10.51 -12.84 7.10
C VAL A 82 -9.73 -12.86 8.42
N ARG A 83 -8.51 -12.31 8.43
CA ARG A 83 -7.63 -12.27 9.62
C ARG A 83 -7.82 -11.04 10.49
N ARG A 84 -8.85 -10.21 10.24
CA ARG A 84 -9.05 -8.93 10.95
C ARG A 84 -9.16 -9.07 12.47
N LYS A 85 -9.70 -10.19 12.96
CA LYS A 85 -9.88 -10.46 14.40
C LYS A 85 -8.56 -10.69 15.13
N ALA A 86 -7.51 -11.08 14.43
CA ALA A 86 -6.19 -11.16 15.03
C ALA A 86 -5.62 -9.75 15.32
N GLY A 87 -6.02 -8.71 14.59
CA GLY A 87 -5.46 -7.38 14.82
C GLY A 87 -4.00 -7.27 14.34
N VAL A 88 -3.25 -6.35 14.95
CA VAL A 88 -1.85 -6.04 14.62
C VAL A 88 -1.02 -6.09 15.90
N ALA A 89 -0.01 -6.96 15.96
CA ALA A 89 0.81 -7.19 17.16
C ALA A 89 1.39 -5.90 17.75
N GLY A 90 1.97 -5.03 16.92
CA GLY A 90 2.58 -3.77 17.36
C GLY A 90 1.58 -2.78 17.96
N GLN A 91 0.29 -2.90 17.62
CA GLN A 91 -0.78 -2.08 18.16
C GLN A 91 -1.28 -2.59 19.52
N ARG A 92 -1.41 -3.92 19.71
CA ARG A 92 -1.94 -4.52 20.95
C ARG A 92 -1.21 -3.99 22.20
N GLY A 93 0.13 -4.07 22.19
CA GLY A 93 0.94 -3.62 23.33
C GLY A 93 0.88 -2.10 23.57
N THR A 94 0.61 -1.27 22.56
CA THR A 94 0.41 0.18 22.77
C THR A 94 -0.95 0.51 23.35
N GLU A 95 -2.00 -0.20 22.94
CA GLU A 95 -3.35 0.00 23.43
C GLU A 95 -3.50 -0.45 24.87
N GLU A 96 -2.97 -1.63 25.23
CA GLU A 96 -2.95 -2.15 26.60
C GLU A 96 -2.30 -1.16 27.58
N ARG A 97 -1.09 -0.65 27.25
CA ARG A 97 -0.39 0.34 28.08
C ARG A 97 -1.12 1.69 28.17
N ARG A 98 -1.95 2.02 27.18
CA ARG A 98 -2.76 3.25 27.21
C ARG A 98 -3.99 3.04 28.06
N SER A 99 -4.73 1.96 27.85
CA SER A 99 -5.93 1.61 28.64
C SER A 99 -5.57 1.53 30.12
N ALA A 100 -4.46 0.88 30.48
CA ALA A 100 -3.98 0.82 31.87
C ALA A 100 -3.70 2.22 32.46
N ARG A 101 -3.07 3.12 31.69
CA ARG A 101 -2.80 4.50 32.14
C ARG A 101 -4.08 5.32 32.29
N VAL A 102 -5.02 5.18 31.36
CA VAL A 102 -6.30 5.90 31.40
C VAL A 102 -7.17 5.38 32.55
N ALA A 103 -7.23 4.07 32.75
CA ALA A 103 -7.92 3.46 33.89
C ALA A 103 -7.32 3.95 35.21
N ALA A 104 -5.99 4.00 35.32
CA ALA A 104 -5.32 4.55 36.50
C ALA A 104 -5.60 6.05 36.73
N MET A 105 -5.80 6.85 35.67
CA MET A 105 -6.09 8.28 35.78
C MET A 105 -7.58 8.60 36.03
N THR A 106 -8.48 7.80 35.48
CA THR A 106 -9.92 8.12 35.42
C THR A 106 -10.80 7.21 36.28
N GLY A 107 -10.26 6.06 36.71
CA GLY A 107 -11.04 5.02 37.38
C GLY A 107 -12.06 4.32 36.48
N ILE A 108 -12.09 4.65 35.19
CA ILE A 108 -13.00 4.06 34.20
C ILE A 108 -12.27 2.91 33.53
N ASP A 109 -12.73 1.69 33.81
CA ASP A 109 -12.30 0.51 33.06
C ASP A 109 -12.97 0.54 31.69
N LYS A 110 -12.16 0.52 30.64
CA LYS A 110 -12.64 0.44 29.27
C LYS A 110 -12.71 -1.03 28.90
N ASP A 111 -13.81 -1.48 28.30
CA ASP A 111 -13.94 -2.86 27.80
C ASP A 111 -12.68 -3.26 27.02
N GLU A 112 -12.03 -4.34 27.48
CA GLU A 112 -10.84 -4.88 26.83
C GLU A 112 -11.18 -5.26 25.38
N GLN A 113 -10.39 -4.76 24.43
CA GLN A 113 -10.49 -5.24 23.05
C GLN A 113 -10.02 -6.68 23.01
N THR A 114 -10.94 -7.61 22.72
CA THR A 114 -10.63 -9.03 22.59
C THR A 114 -10.08 -9.32 21.20
N PHE A 115 -8.84 -9.79 21.14
CA PHE A 115 -8.20 -10.27 19.92
C PHE A 115 -8.27 -11.80 19.87
N SER A 116 -8.45 -12.35 18.67
CA SER A 116 -8.39 -13.81 18.50
C SER A 116 -6.94 -14.29 18.40
N ASP A 117 -6.63 -15.45 18.99
CA ASP A 117 -5.31 -16.13 18.93
C ASP A 117 -4.91 -16.67 17.53
N GLY A 118 -5.61 -16.27 16.48
CA GLY A 118 -5.33 -16.68 15.11
C GLY A 118 -4.11 -15.97 14.49
N PRO A 119 -3.63 -16.46 13.33
CA PRO A 119 -2.51 -15.84 12.65
C PRO A 119 -2.87 -14.45 12.13
N GLU A 120 -1.95 -13.49 12.30
CA GLU A 120 -2.09 -12.14 11.75
C GLU A 120 -1.97 -12.11 10.21
N PHE A 121 -2.34 -10.98 9.63
CA PHE A 121 -2.12 -10.74 8.20
C PHE A 121 -0.62 -10.81 7.86
N PRO A 122 -0.22 -11.67 6.90
CA PRO A 122 1.17 -11.79 6.50
C PRO A 122 1.57 -10.64 5.56
N ALA A 123 2.45 -9.75 6.04
CA ALA A 123 2.82 -8.53 5.32
C ALA A 123 3.46 -8.77 3.94
N HIS A 124 4.11 -9.90 3.71
CA HIS A 124 4.73 -10.22 2.40
C HIS A 124 3.70 -10.32 1.26
N LEU A 125 2.43 -10.56 1.56
CA LEU A 125 1.37 -10.53 0.53
C LEU A 125 1.23 -9.15 -0.11
N ASP A 126 1.53 -8.07 0.61
CA ASP A 126 1.49 -6.71 0.06
C ASP A 126 2.64 -6.43 -0.90
N LEU A 127 3.71 -7.25 -0.90
CA LEU A 127 4.83 -7.10 -1.83
C LEU A 127 4.56 -7.74 -3.19
N LEU A 128 3.67 -8.74 -3.27
CA LEU A 128 3.40 -9.44 -4.53
C LEU A 128 2.79 -8.51 -5.59
N ALA A 129 1.82 -7.69 -5.21
CA ALA A 129 1.17 -6.75 -6.13
C ALA A 129 2.16 -5.76 -6.77
N PRO A 130 2.98 -4.98 -6.02
CA PRO A 130 3.92 -4.05 -6.63
C PRO A 130 5.02 -4.73 -7.44
N LEU A 131 5.43 -5.96 -7.12
CA LEU A 131 6.38 -6.71 -7.97
C LEU A 131 5.79 -7.00 -9.36
N LEU A 132 4.51 -7.41 -9.42
CA LEU A 132 3.79 -7.59 -10.68
C LEU A 132 3.60 -6.25 -11.40
N GLY A 133 3.28 -5.18 -10.65
CA GLY A 133 3.20 -3.82 -11.15
C GLY A 133 4.48 -3.36 -11.83
N VAL A 134 5.65 -3.60 -11.24
CA VAL A 134 6.96 -3.26 -11.84
C VAL A 134 7.12 -3.91 -13.22
N VAL A 135 6.73 -5.17 -13.39
CA VAL A 135 6.78 -5.83 -14.71
C VAL A 135 5.88 -5.12 -15.72
N ALA A 136 4.66 -4.77 -15.32
CA ALA A 136 3.74 -4.02 -16.16
C ALA A 136 4.27 -2.61 -16.52
N LEU A 137 4.92 -1.92 -15.57
CA LEU A 137 5.51 -0.60 -15.79
C LEU A 137 6.72 -0.65 -16.72
N VAL A 138 7.56 -1.68 -16.62
CA VAL A 138 8.67 -1.87 -17.57
C VAL A 138 8.11 -2.10 -18.98
N ALA A 139 7.08 -2.94 -19.12
CA ALA A 139 6.43 -3.15 -20.41
C ALA A 139 5.80 -1.87 -20.98
N GLY A 140 5.06 -1.11 -20.17
CA GLY A 140 4.47 0.18 -20.56
C GLY A 140 5.52 1.23 -20.92
N GLY A 141 6.60 1.33 -20.13
CA GLY A 141 7.69 2.26 -20.36
C GLY A 141 8.45 1.98 -21.67
N ILE A 142 8.69 0.70 -22.00
CA ILE A 142 9.30 0.31 -23.29
C ILE A 142 8.37 0.68 -24.45
N ASN A 143 7.06 0.49 -24.29
CA ASN A 143 6.07 0.77 -25.33
C ASN A 143 5.83 2.27 -25.57
N ALA A 144 6.06 3.12 -24.57
CA ALA A 144 5.81 4.56 -24.63
C ALA A 144 6.75 5.33 -25.58
N GLY A 145 7.78 4.68 -26.14
CA GLY A 145 8.62 5.22 -27.22
C GLY A 145 10.06 5.54 -26.81
N ASP A 146 10.81 6.10 -27.77
CA ASP A 146 12.25 6.26 -27.64
C ASP A 146 12.69 7.57 -26.94
N PRO A 147 13.78 7.53 -26.15
CA PRO A 147 14.58 6.34 -25.80
C PRO A 147 13.88 5.47 -24.74
N ALA A 148 13.71 4.17 -25.03
CA ALA A 148 12.96 3.24 -24.19
C ALA A 148 13.44 3.21 -22.73
N TRP A 149 14.76 3.18 -22.49
CA TRP A 149 15.29 3.14 -21.12
C TRP A 149 15.06 4.40 -20.32
N LEU A 150 15.06 5.56 -20.99
CA LEU A 150 14.72 6.83 -20.35
C LEU A 150 13.24 6.85 -19.94
N SER A 151 12.37 6.31 -20.81
CA SER A 151 10.94 6.16 -20.52
C SER A 151 10.69 5.22 -19.34
N VAL A 152 11.30 4.03 -19.33
CA VAL A 152 11.21 3.09 -18.19
C VAL A 152 11.71 3.73 -16.90
N ALA A 153 12.87 4.39 -16.93
CA ALA A 153 13.42 5.07 -15.75
C ALA A 153 12.45 6.13 -15.22
N ARG A 154 11.85 6.94 -16.11
CA ARG A 154 10.86 7.96 -15.73
C ARG A 154 9.64 7.34 -15.05
N VAL A 155 9.08 6.26 -15.61
CA VAL A 155 7.91 5.59 -15.05
C VAL A 155 8.24 4.99 -13.68
N LEU A 156 9.37 4.31 -13.53
CA LEU A 156 9.76 3.70 -12.25
C LEU A 156 10.08 4.74 -11.16
N ILE A 157 10.83 5.78 -11.49
CA ILE A 157 11.12 6.89 -10.56
C ILE A 157 9.82 7.61 -10.19
N GLY A 158 8.94 7.83 -11.16
CA GLY A 158 7.64 8.44 -10.92
C GLY A 158 6.74 7.57 -10.04
N ALA A 159 6.78 6.24 -10.17
CA ALA A 159 6.08 5.32 -9.26
C ALA A 159 6.59 5.48 -7.83
N LEU A 160 7.92 5.45 -7.64
CA LEU A 160 8.52 5.62 -6.32
C LEU A 160 8.16 6.98 -5.70
N PHE A 161 8.25 8.06 -6.48
CA PHE A 161 7.95 9.42 -6.02
C PHE A 161 6.47 9.58 -5.62
N LEU A 162 5.54 9.21 -6.51
CA LEU A 162 4.10 9.33 -6.24
C LEU A 162 3.68 8.41 -5.09
N GLY A 163 4.25 7.21 -5.02
CA GLY A 163 4.04 6.26 -3.93
C GLY A 163 4.47 6.83 -2.59
N ALA A 164 5.71 7.32 -2.50
CA ALA A 164 6.28 7.88 -1.28
C ALA A 164 5.45 9.05 -0.74
N ILE A 165 5.08 10.00 -1.61
CA ILE A 165 4.30 11.17 -1.21
C ILE A 165 2.90 10.78 -0.76
N SER A 166 2.22 9.93 -1.52
CA SER A 166 0.85 9.50 -1.18
C SER A 166 0.83 8.77 0.16
N ASP A 167 1.80 7.88 0.37
CA ASP A 167 1.95 7.12 1.59
C ASP A 167 2.29 8.04 2.79
N ALA A 168 3.22 8.98 2.62
CA ALA A 168 3.59 9.94 3.66
C ALA A 168 2.42 10.85 4.08
N MET A 169 1.63 11.34 3.12
CA MET A 169 0.44 12.15 3.42
C MET A 169 -0.61 11.35 4.20
N LEU A 170 -0.88 10.11 3.78
CA LEU A 170 -1.85 9.23 4.46
C LEU A 170 -1.37 8.78 5.83
N LEU A 171 -0.07 8.46 5.96
CA LEU A 171 0.54 8.08 7.23
C LEU A 171 0.52 9.26 8.21
N GLY A 172 0.82 10.46 7.73
CA GLY A 172 0.74 11.69 8.53
C GLY A 172 -0.66 11.90 9.12
N HIS A 173 -1.71 11.71 8.32
CA HIS A 173 -3.09 11.75 8.82
C HIS A 173 -3.35 10.67 9.89
N TRP A 174 -2.82 9.47 9.72
CA TRP A 174 -2.97 8.38 10.69
C TRP A 174 -2.24 8.64 12.02
N TYR A 175 -1.12 9.35 12.03
CA TYR A 175 -0.49 9.81 13.27
C TYR A 175 -1.36 10.79 14.05
N LEU A 176 -2.23 11.56 13.38
CA LEU A 176 -3.16 12.47 14.03
C LEU A 176 -4.36 11.73 14.64
N VAL A 177 -4.84 10.69 13.96
CA VAL A 177 -6.05 9.95 14.37
C VAL A 177 -5.74 8.80 15.33
N GLN A 178 -4.50 8.29 15.33
CA GLN A 178 -4.06 7.18 16.17
C GLN A 178 -2.93 7.61 17.14
N PRO A 179 -3.28 8.03 18.37
CA PRO A 179 -2.28 8.41 19.37
C PRO A 179 -1.37 7.22 19.75
N GLY A 180 -0.07 7.48 19.83
CA GLY A 180 0.92 6.48 20.28
C GLY A 180 1.46 5.56 19.19
N LEU A 181 1.18 5.84 17.92
CA LEU A 181 1.77 5.13 16.78
C LEU A 181 3.31 5.26 16.83
N ALA A 182 4.01 4.14 16.64
CA ALA A 182 5.46 4.09 16.73
C ALA A 182 6.12 4.95 15.64
N ARG A 183 7.31 5.50 15.89
CA ARG A 183 7.99 6.38 14.91
C ARG A 183 8.67 5.62 13.77
N GLY A 184 8.73 4.28 13.83
CA GLY A 184 9.43 3.43 12.87
C GLY A 184 9.01 3.67 11.41
N PRO A 185 7.71 3.60 11.07
CA PRO A 185 7.21 3.84 9.72
C PRO A 185 7.57 5.24 9.18
N LEU A 186 7.51 6.27 10.02
CA LEU A 186 7.83 7.64 9.62
C LEU A 186 9.34 7.81 9.34
N ILE A 187 10.20 7.28 10.22
CA ILE A 187 11.65 7.31 10.02
C ILE A 187 12.04 6.57 8.74
N GLU A 188 11.37 5.46 8.47
CA GLU A 188 11.61 4.67 7.26
C GLU A 188 11.22 5.43 6.00
N LEU A 189 10.04 6.06 5.97
CA LEU A 189 9.64 6.93 4.85
C LEU A 189 10.63 8.08 4.63
N VAL A 190 11.10 8.73 5.69
CA VAL A 190 12.11 9.80 5.59
C VAL A 190 13.33 9.26 4.87
N TRP A 191 13.86 8.10 5.27
CA TRP A 191 15.02 7.47 4.62
C TRP A 191 14.82 7.18 3.12
N TRP A 192 13.59 6.85 2.69
CA TRP A 192 13.27 6.66 1.27
C TRP A 192 13.08 7.97 0.49
N SER A 193 12.84 9.09 1.18
CA SER A 193 12.48 10.38 0.58
C SER A 193 13.55 11.47 0.70
N GLY A 194 14.58 11.31 1.55
CA GLY A 194 15.65 12.28 1.75
C GLY A 194 16.71 11.85 2.76
#